data_AF-A0A7Y1TUD2-F1
#
_entry.id   AF-A0A7Y1TUD2-F1
#
_cell.length_a   1.000
_cell.length_b   1.000
_cell.length_c   1.000
_cell.angle_alpha   90.00
_cell.angle_beta   90.00
_cell.angle_gamma   90.00
#
_symmetry.space_group_name_H-M   'P 1'
#
loop_
_entity.id
_entity.type
_entity.pdbx_description
1 polymer ?
#
loop_
_entity_poly.entity_id
_entity_poly.type
_entity_poly.pdbx_seq_one_letter_code
_entity_poly.pdbx_strand_id
1 'polypeptide(L)' 'MTRLLAALAVVAVLGTACTESTGTETPADLNTLPTITTTTRAESQAPDFTVPLVDGTGFSLAEHIATDGRPIFLN' A
#
# COMPACT_ATOMS: atom_id res chain seq x y z
N MET A 1 -18.94 11.85 45.91
CA MET A 1 -19.78 11.75 44.69
C MET A 1 -19.04 12.39 43.52
N THR A 2 -17.90 11.83 43.10
CA THR A 2 -16.99 12.53 42.17
C THR A 2 -16.40 11.61 41.09
N ARG A 3 -16.82 10.34 41.06
CA ARG A 3 -16.31 9.34 40.10
C ARG A 3 -17.31 8.94 39.03
N LEU A 4 -18.56 9.41 39.11
CA LEU A 4 -19.62 9.02 38.17
C LEU A 4 -19.67 9.90 36.90
N LEU A 5 -19.10 11.11 36.93
CA LEU A 5 -19.17 12.04 35.77
C LEU A 5 -18.15 11.75 34.67
N ALA A 6 -17.10 10.97 34.93
CA ALA A 6 -16.06 10.71 33.93
C ALA A 6 -16.49 9.68 32.86
N ALA A 7 -17.55 8.90 33.11
CA ALA A 7 -17.96 7.83 32.21
C ALA A 7 -18.86 8.29 31.04
N LEU A 8 -19.45 9.48 31.10
CA LEU A 8 -20.45 9.92 30.12
C LEU A 8 -19.90 10.76 28.96
N ALA A 9 -18.63 11.18 29.01
CA ALA A 9 -18.07 12.09 27.99
C ALA A 9 -17.37 11.36 26.82
N VAL A 10 -17.23 10.03 26.87
CA VAL A 10 -16.42 9.28 25.88
C VAL A 10 -17.24 8.73 24.70
N VAL A 11 -18.57 8.73 24.79
CA VAL A 11 -19.44 8.07 23.78
C VAL A 11 -19.74 8.97 22.55
N ALA A 12 -19.31 10.24 22.55
CA ALA A 12 -19.73 11.21 21.53
C ALA A 12 -18.79 11.37 20.30
N VAL A 13 -17.69 10.62 20.20
CA VAL A 13 -16.61 10.91 19.22
C VAL A 13 -16.45 9.86 18.11
N LEU A 14 -17.46 9.04 17.84
CA LEU A 14 -17.36 7.95 16.84
C LEU A 14 -18.15 8.18 15.54
N GLY A 15 -18.65 9.40 15.29
CA GLY A 15 -19.68 9.63 14.27
C GLY A 15 -19.25 10.20 12.91
N THR A 16 -18.01 10.63 12.68
CA THR A 16 -17.69 11.49 11.50
C THR A 16 -16.57 11.02 10.58
N ALA A 17 -16.14 9.75 10.64
CA ALA A 17 -15.03 9.28 9.80
C ALA A 17 -15.44 8.62 8.47
N CYS A 18 -16.73 8.51 8.16
CA CYS A 18 -17.19 7.98 6.87
C CYS A 18 -17.39 9.13 5.86
N THR A 19 -16.33 9.89 5.57
CA THR A 19 -16.27 10.60 4.29
C THR A 19 -15.94 9.52 3.26
N GLU A 20 -16.95 9.13 2.51
CA GLU A 20 -16.81 8.28 1.34
C GLU A 20 -15.81 8.96 0.39
N SER A 21 -14.59 8.44 0.36
CA SER A 21 -13.59 8.84 -0.63
C SER A 21 -14.08 8.34 -1.98
N THR A 22 -14.79 9.18 -2.72
CA THR A 22 -15.02 9.02 -4.16
C THR A 22 -13.72 9.36 -4.90
N GLY A 23 -12.65 8.65 -4.54
CA GLY A 23 -11.41 8.65 -5.30
C GLY A 23 -11.70 7.94 -6.62
N THR A 24 -12.02 8.72 -7.66
CA THR A 24 -11.89 8.26 -9.03
C THR A 24 -10.40 8.06 -9.28
N GLU A 25 -9.90 6.86 -8.97
CA GLU A 25 -8.57 6.39 -9.35
C GLU A 25 -8.50 6.50 -10.88
N THR A 26 -7.91 7.58 -11.37
CA THR A 26 -7.66 7.73 -12.80
C THR A 26 -6.54 6.74 -13.11
N PRO A 27 -6.74 5.76 -14.02
CA PRO A 27 -5.68 4.83 -14.38
C PRO A 27 -4.44 5.62 -14.76
N ALA A 28 -3.30 5.31 -14.14
CA ALA A 28 -2.05 5.97 -14.46
C ALA A 28 -1.82 5.87 -15.99
N ASP A 29 -1.70 7.03 -16.65
CA ASP A 29 -1.37 7.06 -18.06
C ASP A 29 0.05 6.53 -18.22
N LEU A 30 0.18 5.29 -18.69
CA LEU A 30 1.45 4.60 -18.89
C LEU A 30 2.40 5.37 -19.82
N ASN A 31 1.88 6.33 -20.61
CA ASN A 31 2.70 7.21 -21.45
C ASN A 31 3.42 8.33 -20.68
N THR A 32 3.05 8.57 -19.42
CA THR A 32 3.65 9.60 -18.56
C THR A 32 4.67 9.04 -17.56
N LEU A 33 4.79 7.71 -17.48
CA LEU A 33 5.83 7.08 -16.67
C LEU A 33 7.19 7.36 -17.32
N PRO A 34 8.21 7.77 -16.55
CA PRO A 34 9.54 7.94 -17.09
C PRO A 34 10.00 6.61 -17.69
N THR A 35 10.37 6.62 -18.96
CA THR A 35 10.93 5.44 -19.63
C THR A 35 12.17 4.98 -18.85
N ILE A 36 12.06 3.83 -18.19
CA ILE A 36 13.19 3.19 -17.54
C ILE A 36 14.09 2.64 -18.64
N THR A 37 15.21 3.32 -18.89
CA THR A 37 16.21 2.96 -19.91
C THR A 37 17.19 1.89 -19.45
N THR A 38 17.11 1.45 -18.19
CA THR A 38 17.94 0.37 -17.67
C THR A 38 17.30 -0.97 -18.00
N THR A 39 17.75 -1.59 -19.09
CA THR A 39 17.48 -3.01 -19.34
C THR A 39 18.22 -3.82 -18.27
N THR A 40 17.51 -4.41 -17.32
CA THR A 40 18.08 -5.38 -16.39
C THR A 40 18.60 -6.56 -17.23
N ARG A 41 19.90 -6.86 -17.14
CA ARG A 41 20.46 -8.02 -17.84
C ARG A 41 19.85 -9.28 -17.22
N ALA A 42 19.48 -10.27 -18.03
CA ALA A 42 18.84 -11.50 -17.54
C ALA A 42 19.65 -12.26 -16.47
N GLU A 43 20.95 -12.01 -16.38
CA GLU A 43 21.90 -12.61 -15.43
C GLU A 43 22.11 -11.75 -14.17
N SER A 44 21.54 -10.54 -14.10
CA SER A 44 21.64 -9.66 -12.93
C SER A 44 20.40 -9.77 -12.06
N GLN A 45 20.62 -9.78 -10.74
CA GLN A 45 19.55 -9.71 -9.75
C GLN A 45 18.72 -8.45 -9.98
N ALA A 46 17.38 -8.59 -9.97
CA ALA A 46 16.48 -7.46 -10.06
C ALA A 46 16.66 -6.53 -8.83
N PRO A 47 16.54 -5.20 -9.00
CA PRO A 47 16.54 -4.28 -7.87
C PRO A 47 15.42 -4.63 -6.89
N ASP A 48 15.71 -4.51 -5.60
CA ASP A 48 14.68 -4.68 -4.57
C ASP A 48 13.66 -3.53 -4.64
N PHE A 49 12.40 -3.85 -4.34
CA PHE A 49 11.32 -2.88 -4.31
C PHE A 49 10.25 -3.30 -3.29
N THR A 50 9.51 -2.29 -2.82
CA THR A 50 8.34 -2.48 -1.98
C THR A 50 7.16 -1.69 -2.56
N VAL A 51 6.02 -2.36 -2.75
CA VAL A 51 4.79 -1.73 -3.23
C VAL A 51 3.63 -1.98 -2.26
N PRO A 52 2.80 -0.97 -1.98
CA PRO A 52 1.59 -1.18 -1.18
C PRO A 52 0.57 -2.01 -1.98
N LEU A 53 -0.14 -2.89 -1.28
CA LEU A 53 -1.24 -3.68 -1.80
C LEU A 53 -2.58 -3.04 -1.42
N VAL A 54 -3.64 -3.45 -2.13
CA VAL A 54 -5.00 -2.92 -1.95
C VAL A 54 -5.60 -3.21 -0.57
N ASP A 55 -5.10 -4.23 0.11
CA ASP A 55 -5.51 -4.59 1.48
C ASP A 55 -4.74 -3.81 2.56
N GLY A 56 -3.87 -2.88 2.16
CA GLY A 56 -3.04 -2.09 3.06
C GLY A 56 -1.77 -2.80 3.53
N THR A 57 -1.52 -4.03 3.10
CA THR A 57 -0.22 -4.70 3.31
C THR A 57 0.80 -4.26 2.25
N GLY A 58 2.04 -4.74 2.34
CA GLY A 58 3.09 -4.42 1.37
C GLY A 58 3.64 -5.69 0.73
N PHE A 59 3.93 -5.63 -0.56
CA PHE A 59 4.75 -6.64 -1.25
C PHE A 59 6.20 -6.18 -1.29
N SER A 60 7.13 -7.02 -0.83
CA SER A 60 8.58 -6.82 -0.95
C SER A 60 9.19 -7.92 -1.82
N LEU A 61 10.01 -7.54 -2.80
CA LEU A 61 10.73 -8.51 -3.63
C LEU A 61 11.70 -9.35 -2.79
N ALA A 62 12.46 -8.74 -1.89
CA ALA A 62 13.37 -9.46 -1.01
C ALA A 62 12.66 -10.52 -0.16
N GLU A 63 11.51 -10.18 0.45
CA GLU A 63 10.74 -11.12 1.27
C GLU A 63 10.13 -12.26 0.43
N HIS A 64 9.61 -11.94 -0.75
CA HIS A 64 9.06 -12.92 -1.70
C HIS A 64 10.11 -13.95 -2.12
N ILE A 65 11.31 -13.50 -2.47
CA ILE A 65 12.43 -14.39 -2.85
C ILE A 65 12.88 -15.26 -1.66
N ALA A 66 12.89 -14.72 -0.44
CA ALA A 66 13.27 -15.47 0.75
C ALA A 66 12.21 -16.53 1.15
N THR A 67 10.94 -16.28 0.85
CA THR A 67 9.82 -17.12 1.32
C THR A 67 9.41 -18.18 0.29
N ASP A 68 9.18 -17.79 -0.96
CA ASP A 68 8.63 -18.71 -1.97
C ASP A 68 9.43 -18.78 -3.29
N GLY A 69 10.20 -17.73 -3.62
CA GLY A 69 11.10 -17.72 -4.78
C GLY A 69 10.42 -17.92 -6.14
N ARG A 70 9.09 -17.81 -6.22
CA ARG A 70 8.35 -18.04 -7.46
C ARG A 70 8.58 -16.90 -8.45
N PRO A 71 8.58 -17.19 -9.76
CA PRO A 71 8.73 -16.15 -10.77
C PRO A 71 7.58 -15.15 -10.70
N ILE A 72 7.91 -13.86 -10.88
CA ILE A 72 6.94 -12.76 -10.98
C ILE A 72 7.16 -12.02 -12.29
N PHE A 73 6.08 -11.48 -12.84
CA PHE A 73 6.11 -10.65 -14.05
C PHE A 73 5.62 -9.26 -13.67
N LEU A 74 6.42 -8.25 -13.97
CA LEU A 74 6.09 -6.84 -13.75
C LEU A 74 5.61 -6.24 -15.07
N ASN A 75 4.53 -5.45 -15.00
CA ASN A 75 3.94 -4.74 -16.14
C ASN A 75 4.18 -3.23 -16.01
#